data_AF-A0A523KM55-F1
#
_entry.id   AF-A0A523KM55-F1
#
_cell.length_a   1.000
_cell.length_b   1.000
_cell.length_c   1.000
_cell.angle_alpha   90.00
_cell.angle_beta   90.00
_cell.angle_gamma   90.00
#
_symmetry.space_group_name_H-M   'P 1'
#
loop_
_entity.id
_entity.type
_entity.pdbx_description
1 polymer ?
#
loop_
_entity_poly.entity_id
_entity_poly.type
_entity_poly.pdbx_seq_one_letter_code
_entity_poly.pdbx_strand_id
1 'polypeptide(L)'
;MADGPAFSGSPLDRVSHKRTDPAWLERQLADEKTRFLPVWRLEPMVKLPAAQALAWAKWVLFEDLDPPPEPVLLGVADGVAHFAVDVSALEKPEVELGVSDVACFAELRAIASSMPPGDAGIAAHARSLVDWQQRNRHCPACGG
;
A
#
# COMPACT_ATOMS: atom_id res chain seq x y z
N MET A 1 -4.82 -24.67 -12.75
CA MET A 1 -5.46 -24.84 -11.43
C MET A 1 -4.34 -25.10 -10.45
N ALA A 2 -3.92 -24.10 -9.68
CA ALA A 2 -2.92 -24.26 -8.63
C ALA A 2 -3.63 -23.94 -7.31
N ASP A 3 -3.83 -24.99 -6.53
CA ASP A 3 -4.39 -25.00 -5.18
C ASP A 3 -3.19 -24.89 -4.21
N GLY A 4 -3.15 -23.83 -3.41
CA GLY A 4 -2.12 -23.54 -2.42
C GLY A 4 -2.77 -22.86 -1.20
N PRO A 5 -2.26 -23.09 0.02
CA PRO A 5 -3.04 -23.00 1.25
C PRO A 5 -3.68 -21.63 1.47
N ALA A 6 -5.00 -21.64 1.54
CA ALA A 6 -5.86 -20.51 1.85
C ALA A 6 -5.73 -20.10 3.32
N PHE A 7 -4.92 -19.07 3.61
CA PHE A 7 -5.04 -18.32 4.87
C PHE A 7 -4.65 -16.86 4.62
N SER A 8 -5.66 -15.98 4.52
CA SER A 8 -5.61 -14.54 4.23
C SER A 8 -5.56 -14.24 2.72
N GLY A 9 -6.74 -13.99 2.13
CA GLY A 9 -7.00 -13.87 0.69
C GLY A 9 -6.31 -12.74 -0.08
N SER A 10 -5.11 -12.30 0.30
CA SER A 10 -4.28 -11.43 -0.53
C SER A 10 -3.51 -12.26 -1.56
N PRO A 11 -3.55 -11.92 -2.87
CA PRO A 11 -2.79 -12.61 -3.91
C PRO A 11 -1.28 -12.28 -3.90
N LEU A 12 -0.82 -11.39 -3.02
CA LEU A 12 0.57 -10.99 -2.96
C LEU A 12 1.43 -12.03 -2.23
N ASP A 13 2.54 -12.45 -2.84
CA ASP A 13 3.62 -13.12 -2.13
C ASP A 13 4.28 -12.08 -1.22
N ARG A 14 4.14 -12.26 0.10
CA ARG A 14 4.61 -11.31 1.10
C ARG A 14 6.13 -11.09 1.06
N VAL A 15 6.89 -12.05 0.49
CA VAL A 15 8.36 -12.02 0.36
C VAL A 15 9.05 -11.45 1.60
N SER A 16 8.59 -11.82 2.81
CA SER A 16 8.96 -11.15 4.06
C SER A 16 10.48 -11.15 4.32
N HIS A 17 11.19 -12.16 3.80
CA HIS A 17 12.65 -12.28 3.87
C HIS A 17 13.41 -11.22 3.06
N LYS A 18 12.76 -10.54 2.10
CA LYS A 18 13.33 -9.46 1.30
C LYS A 18 13.20 -8.08 1.95
N ARG A 19 12.40 -7.95 3.02
CA ARG A 19 12.22 -6.67 3.73
C ARG A 19 13.49 -6.18 4.43
N THR A 20 14.45 -7.08 4.68
CA THR A 20 15.75 -6.75 5.29
C THR A 20 16.88 -6.65 4.26
N ASP A 21 16.57 -6.75 2.96
CA ASP A 21 17.53 -6.65 1.85
C ASP A 21 17.40 -5.25 1.22
N PRO A 22 18.17 -4.24 1.70
CA PRO A 22 18.04 -2.86 1.25
C PRO A 22 18.30 -2.72 -0.25
N ALA A 23 19.30 -3.44 -0.78
CA ALA A 23 19.64 -3.39 -2.20
C ALA A 23 18.50 -3.95 -3.08
N TRP A 24 17.76 -4.95 -2.60
CA TRP A 24 16.56 -5.43 -3.30
C TRP A 24 15.42 -4.41 -3.24
N LEU A 25 15.19 -3.80 -2.09
CA LEU A 25 14.16 -2.77 -1.94
C LEU A 25 14.43 -1.56 -2.84
N GLU A 26 15.66 -1.05 -2.88
CA GLU A 26 16.08 0.05 -3.76
C GLU A 26 15.84 -0.28 -5.23
N ARG A 27 16.19 -1.51 -5.66
CA ARG A 27 15.91 -1.96 -7.04
C ARG A 27 14.42 -2.00 -7.35
N GLN A 28 13.59 -2.48 -6.43
CA GLN A 28 12.15 -2.52 -6.65
C GLN A 28 11.54 -1.11 -6.64
N LEU A 29 12.00 -0.21 -5.78
CA LEU A 29 11.53 1.17 -5.74
C LEU A 29 11.87 1.93 -7.03
N ALA A 30 13.00 1.60 -7.67
CA ALA A 30 13.40 2.16 -8.96
C ALA A 30 12.69 1.53 -10.18
N ASP A 31 11.96 0.42 -10.01
CA ASP A 31 11.25 -0.25 -11.11
C ASP A 31 9.95 0.48 -11.46
N GLU A 32 9.80 0.89 -12.73
CA GLU A 32 8.60 1.57 -13.26
C GLU A 32 7.30 0.75 -13.14
N LYS A 33 7.44 -0.58 -13.02
CA LYS A 33 6.32 -1.50 -12.86
C LYS A 33 5.82 -1.55 -11.44
N THR A 34 6.62 -1.11 -10.46
CA THR A 34 6.22 -1.08 -9.05
C THR A 34 4.95 -0.27 -8.86
N ARG A 35 4.12 -0.74 -7.94
CA ARG A 35 2.82 -0.16 -7.61
C ARG A 35 2.77 0.23 -6.15
N PHE A 36 2.17 1.38 -5.89
CA PHE A 36 2.07 1.96 -4.57
C PHE A 36 0.60 2.14 -4.22
N LEU A 37 0.20 1.71 -3.03
CA LEU A 37 -1.14 1.95 -2.50
C LEU A 37 -1.06 3.07 -1.45
N PRO A 38 -1.55 4.28 -1.75
CA PRO A 38 -1.70 5.30 -0.74
C PRO A 38 -2.66 4.82 0.35
N VAL A 39 -2.31 5.09 1.60
CA VAL A 39 -3.13 4.84 2.78
C VAL A 39 -3.19 6.12 3.59
N TRP A 40 -4.38 6.69 3.73
CA TRP A 40 -4.63 7.88 4.53
C TRP A 40 -5.35 7.47 5.81
N ARG A 41 -4.74 7.69 6.98
CA ARG A 41 -5.33 7.40 8.29
C ARG A 41 -5.91 5.98 8.40
N LEU A 42 -5.17 5.01 7.86
CA LEU A 42 -5.54 3.58 7.82
C LEU A 42 -6.71 3.25 6.86
N GLU A 43 -7.05 4.18 5.97
CA GLU A 43 -8.01 4.02 4.89
C GLU A 43 -7.25 3.91 3.56
N PRO A 44 -7.39 2.82 2.80
CA PRO A 44 -6.73 2.65 1.52
C PRO A 44 -7.38 3.52 0.43
N MET A 45 -6.59 3.90 -0.56
CA MET A 45 -7.10 4.55 -1.77
C MET A 45 -7.83 3.55 -2.67
N VAL A 46 -9.03 3.92 -3.12
CA VAL A 46 -9.91 3.11 -3.97
C VAL A 46 -10.38 3.88 -5.18
N LYS A 47 -10.71 3.14 -6.25
CA LYS A 47 -11.17 3.74 -7.50
C LYS A 47 -12.61 4.24 -7.39
N LEU A 48 -12.86 5.46 -7.83
CA LEU A 48 -14.21 5.97 -8.05
C LEU A 48 -14.81 5.43 -9.35
N PRO A 49 -16.15 5.44 -9.49
CA PRO A 49 -17.13 5.82 -8.46
C PRO A 49 -17.52 4.66 -7.53
N ALA A 50 -17.19 3.41 -7.88
CA ALA A 50 -17.75 2.24 -7.22
C ALA A 50 -17.02 1.82 -5.93
N ALA A 51 -15.78 2.28 -5.69
CA ALA A 51 -14.95 1.85 -4.56
C ALA A 51 -14.78 0.31 -4.46
N GLN A 52 -14.89 -0.39 -5.60
CA GLN A 52 -14.84 -1.85 -5.68
C GLN A 52 -13.42 -2.39 -5.93
N ALA A 53 -12.43 -1.52 -6.09
CA ALA A 53 -11.06 -1.93 -6.36
C ALA A 53 -10.06 -0.94 -5.78
N LEU A 54 -8.88 -1.44 -5.42
CA LEU A 54 -7.77 -0.60 -4.99
C LEU A 54 -7.29 0.32 -6.11
N ALA A 55 -6.98 1.56 -5.75
CA ALA A 55 -6.35 2.51 -6.65
C ALA A 55 -4.84 2.49 -6.43
N TRP A 56 -4.13 1.80 -7.33
CA TRP A 56 -2.67 1.74 -7.33
C TRP A 56 -2.07 2.95 -8.06
N ALA A 57 -1.07 3.56 -7.46
CA ALA A 57 -0.31 4.69 -7.96
C ALA A 57 1.10 4.30 -8.42
N LYS A 58 1.73 5.21 -9.16
CA LYS A 58 3.17 5.21 -9.45
C LYS A 58 3.90 6.16 -8.50
N TRP A 59 5.21 6.01 -8.38
CA TRP A 59 6.03 6.85 -7.50
C TRP A 59 5.93 8.36 -7.80
N VAL A 60 5.71 8.71 -9.08
CA VAL A 60 5.45 10.09 -9.56
C VAL A 60 4.36 10.83 -8.77
N LEU A 61 3.44 10.10 -8.13
CA LEU A 61 2.37 10.70 -7.34
C LEU A 61 2.87 11.31 -6.02
N PHE A 62 4.04 10.91 -5.55
CA PHE A 62 4.58 11.28 -4.24
C PHE A 62 5.87 12.11 -4.31
N GLU A 63 6.37 12.40 -5.52
CA GLU A 63 7.69 13.03 -5.70
C GLU A 63 7.75 14.45 -5.11
N ASP A 64 6.62 15.15 -5.08
CA ASP A 64 6.49 16.51 -4.56
C ASP A 64 6.16 16.56 -3.06
N LEU A 65 6.06 15.41 -2.37
CA LEU A 65 5.76 15.37 -0.94
C LEU A 65 7.01 15.63 -0.09
N ASP A 66 6.89 16.53 0.89
CA ASP A 66 7.95 16.87 1.85
C ASP A 66 7.45 16.70 3.30
N PRO A 67 8.08 15.82 4.11
CA PRO A 67 9.15 14.90 3.75
C PRO A 67 8.67 13.79 2.79
N PRO A 68 9.59 13.18 2.01
CA PRO A 68 9.23 12.06 1.15
C PRO A 68 8.70 10.91 1.99
N PRO A 69 7.58 10.27 1.59
CA PRO A 69 7.00 9.20 2.37
C PRO A 69 7.86 7.93 2.26
N GLU A 70 7.79 7.08 3.29
CA GLU A 70 8.55 5.83 3.36
C GLU A 70 7.64 4.64 2.96
N PRO A 71 7.84 4.03 1.78
CA PRO A 71 7.00 2.93 1.33
C PRO A 71 7.27 1.64 2.12
N VAL A 72 6.21 0.89 2.42
CA VAL A 72 6.30 -0.43 3.08
C VAL A 72 5.90 -1.54 2.12
N LEU A 73 6.77 -2.53 1.98
CA LEU A 73 6.55 -3.66 1.08
C LEU A 73 5.34 -4.51 1.53
N LEU A 74 4.30 -4.54 0.70
CA LEU A 74 3.15 -5.44 0.85
C LEU A 74 3.47 -6.84 0.33
N GLY A 75 4.20 -6.91 -0.78
CA GLY A 75 4.61 -8.15 -1.41
C GLY A 75 4.86 -7.99 -2.90
N VAL A 76 4.89 -9.12 -3.60
CA VAL A 76 5.09 -9.21 -5.04
C VAL A 76 3.95 -10.03 -5.65
N ALA A 77 3.41 -9.57 -6.78
CA ALA A 77 2.50 -10.34 -7.62
C ALA A 77 2.94 -10.22 -9.07
N ASP A 78 2.99 -11.35 -9.79
CA ASP A 78 3.42 -11.42 -11.20
C ASP A 78 4.76 -10.73 -11.48
N GLY A 79 5.69 -10.81 -10.52
CA GLY A 79 7.01 -10.17 -10.59
C GLY A 79 7.02 -8.66 -10.32
N VAL A 80 5.86 -8.07 -10.00
CA VAL A 80 5.70 -6.64 -9.69
C VAL A 80 5.63 -6.43 -8.18
N ALA A 81 6.50 -5.58 -7.65
CA ALA A 81 6.47 -5.20 -6.25
C ALA A 81 5.33 -4.23 -5.95
N HIS A 82 4.65 -4.47 -4.83
CA HIS A 82 3.55 -3.67 -4.33
C HIS A 82 3.93 -3.13 -2.95
N PHE A 83 3.83 -1.82 -2.79
CA PHE A 83 4.11 -1.11 -1.55
C PHE A 83 2.86 -0.37 -1.06
N ALA A 84 2.76 -0.13 0.25
CA ALA A 84 1.85 0.86 0.81
C ALA A 84 2.63 2.12 1.16
N VAL A 85 1.99 3.27 1.01
CA VAL A 85 2.56 4.59 1.29
C VAL A 85 1.64 5.30 2.26
N ASP A 86 2.16 5.64 3.44
CA ASP A 86 1.42 6.42 4.42
C ASP A 86 1.36 7.89 3.98
N VAL A 87 0.16 8.36 3.66
CA VAL A 87 -0.11 9.76 3.31
C VAL A 87 -0.93 10.47 4.40
N SER A 88 -0.98 9.92 5.61
CA SER A 88 -1.76 10.48 6.74
C SER A 88 -1.34 11.89 7.17
N ALA A 89 -0.17 12.38 6.72
CA ALA A 89 0.29 13.75 6.93
C ALA A 89 -0.47 14.78 6.08
N LEU A 90 -1.08 14.35 4.97
CA LEU A 90 -1.87 15.22 4.08
C LEU A 90 -3.23 15.53 4.72
N GLU A 91 -3.67 16.78 4.57
CA GLU A 91 -4.99 17.20 5.05
C GLU A 91 -6.10 16.81 4.08
N LYS A 92 -5.83 16.91 2.77
CA LYS A 92 -6.75 16.61 1.66
C LYS A 92 -6.02 15.81 0.59
N PRO A 93 -5.74 14.52 0.85
CA PRO A 93 -4.87 13.72 -0.02
C PRO A 93 -5.39 13.60 -1.45
N GLU A 94 -6.71 13.59 -1.68
CA GLU A 94 -7.25 13.52 -3.04
C GLU A 94 -6.94 14.77 -3.88
N VAL A 95 -6.88 15.93 -3.24
CA VAL A 95 -6.57 17.21 -3.89
C VAL A 95 -5.06 17.36 -4.05
N GLU A 96 -4.33 17.08 -2.98
CA GLU A 96 -2.87 17.22 -2.93
C GLU A 96 -2.17 16.23 -3.86
N LEU A 97 -2.72 15.02 -4.04
CA LEU A 97 -2.23 14.04 -5.02
C LEU A 97 -2.87 14.21 -6.40
N GLY A 98 -3.83 15.12 -6.59
CA GLY A 98 -4.48 15.36 -7.89
C GLY A 98 -5.30 14.17 -8.41
N VAL A 99 -5.91 13.39 -7.52
CA VAL A 99 -6.68 12.17 -7.87
C VAL A 99 -8.19 12.29 -7.59
N SER A 100 -8.67 13.46 -7.20
CA SER A 100 -10.05 13.72 -6.76
C SER A 100 -11.14 13.24 -7.74
N ASP A 101 -10.86 13.20 -9.04
CA ASP A 101 -11.82 12.78 -10.07
C ASP A 101 -11.86 11.26 -10.30
N VAL A 102 -10.84 10.52 -9.84
CA VAL A 102 -10.63 9.11 -10.19
C VAL A 102 -10.50 8.18 -8.98
N ALA A 103 -10.19 8.72 -7.81
CA ALA A 103 -9.99 7.94 -6.59
C ALA A 103 -10.40 8.71 -5.34
N CYS A 104 -10.69 7.96 -4.28
CA CYS A 104 -10.93 8.48 -2.94
C CYS A 104 -10.32 7.55 -1.90
N PHE A 105 -10.27 7.99 -0.65
CA PHE A 105 -9.93 7.14 0.48
C PHE A 105 -11.21 6.64 1.15
N ALA A 106 -11.27 5.35 1.46
CA ALA A 106 -12.49 4.73 1.97
C ALA A 106 -12.21 3.83 3.16
N GLU A 107 -13.11 3.88 4.14
CA GLU A 107 -13.02 3.05 5.33
C GLU A 107 -13.16 1.57 4.95
N LEU A 108 -12.14 0.79 5.33
CA LEU A 108 -11.97 -0.59 4.89
C LEU A 108 -13.17 -1.48 5.25
N ARG A 109 -13.75 -1.35 6.44
CA ARG A 109 -14.89 -2.18 6.85
C ARG A 109 -16.15 -1.87 6.02
N ALA A 110 -16.33 -0.63 5.58
CA ALA A 110 -17.43 -0.24 4.71
C ALA A 110 -17.33 -0.83 3.30
N ILE A 111 -16.12 -0.95 2.76
CA ILE A 111 -15.88 -1.40 1.37
C ILE A 111 -15.49 -2.89 1.25
N ALA A 112 -15.05 -3.54 2.33
CA ALA A 112 -14.51 -4.90 2.25
C ALA A 112 -15.48 -5.93 1.66
N SER A 113 -16.79 -5.74 1.82
CA SER A 113 -17.83 -6.63 1.28
C SER A 113 -18.14 -6.40 -0.20
N SER A 114 -17.82 -5.22 -0.74
CA SER A 114 -18.04 -4.87 -2.15
C SER A 114 -16.80 -5.06 -3.02
N MET A 115 -15.64 -5.30 -2.41
CA MET A 115 -14.38 -5.58 -3.12
C MET A 115 -14.22 -7.07 -3.45
N PRO A 116 -13.46 -7.40 -4.51
CA PRO A 116 -12.93 -8.75 -4.71
C PRO A 116 -12.18 -9.23 -3.45
N PRO A 117 -12.29 -10.52 -3.08
CA PRO A 117 -11.60 -11.06 -1.91
C PRO A 117 -10.08 -10.79 -1.90
N GLY A 118 -9.48 -10.78 -3.10
CA GLY A 118 -8.08 -10.40 -3.34
C GLY A 118 -7.73 -9.04 -2.80
N ASP A 119 -8.44 -8.02 -3.28
CA ASP A 119 -8.21 -6.62 -2.94
C ASP A 119 -8.52 -6.33 -1.47
N ALA A 120 -9.61 -6.91 -0.92
CA ALA A 120 -9.93 -6.78 0.50
C ALA A 120 -8.80 -7.34 1.40
N GLY A 121 -8.20 -8.46 0.99
CA GLY A 121 -7.05 -9.04 1.66
C GLY A 121 -5.80 -8.15 1.62
N ILE A 122 -5.50 -7.55 0.45
CA ILE A 122 -4.40 -6.60 0.30
C ILE A 122 -4.62 -5.36 1.15
N ALA A 123 -5.83 -4.79 1.11
CA ALA A 123 -6.19 -3.59 1.84
C ALA A 123 -6.07 -3.78 3.36
N ALA A 124 -6.54 -4.91 3.88
CA ALA A 124 -6.36 -5.29 5.28
C ALA A 124 -4.88 -5.43 5.65
N HIS A 125 -4.08 -6.07 4.80
CA HIS A 125 -2.65 -6.23 5.03
C HIS A 125 -1.92 -4.88 5.04
N ALA A 126 -2.21 -4.02 4.06
CA ALA A 126 -1.63 -2.69 3.95
C ALA A 126 -1.94 -1.84 5.19
N ARG A 127 -3.21 -1.83 5.61
CA ARG A 127 -3.64 -1.19 6.85
C ARG A 127 -2.82 -1.65 8.05
N SER A 128 -2.69 -2.96 8.25
CA SER A 128 -1.94 -3.51 9.39
C SER A 128 -0.46 -3.15 9.36
N LEU A 129 0.18 -3.12 8.19
CA LEU A 129 1.58 -2.75 8.07
C LEU A 129 1.82 -1.26 8.28
N VAL A 130 0.97 -0.40 7.71
CA VAL A 130 1.05 1.06 7.93
C VAL A 130 0.81 1.39 9.40
N ASP A 131 -0.20 0.77 10.02
CA ASP A 131 -0.47 0.91 11.45
C ASP A 131 0.73 0.48 12.31
N TRP A 132 1.37 -0.65 11.97
CA TRP A 132 2.59 -1.08 12.64
C TRP A 132 3.75 -0.10 12.41
N GLN A 133 3.97 0.37 11.18
CA GLN A 133 5.02 1.35 10.85
C GLN A 133 4.80 2.67 11.60
N GLN A 134 3.57 3.18 11.70
CA GLN A 134 3.27 4.41 12.45
C GLN A 134 3.60 4.24 13.94
N ARG A 135 3.26 3.09 14.54
CA ARG A 135 3.53 2.80 15.97
C ARG A 135 4.98 2.46 16.27
N ASN A 136 5.71 1.91 15.29
CA ASN A 136 7.08 1.42 15.44
C ASN A 136 8.09 2.22 14.60
N ARG A 137 7.70 3.40 14.11
CA ARG A 137 8.53 4.32 13.32
C ARG A 137 9.82 4.71 14.06
N HIS A 138 9.78 4.60 15.38
CA HIS A 138 10.95 4.59 16.24
C HIS A 138 11.30 3.14 16.60
N CYS A 139 12.30 2.58 15.94
CA CYS A 139 12.79 1.23 16.23
C CYS A 139 13.45 1.17 17.62
N PRO A 140 13.03 0.28 18.55
CA PRO A 140 13.78 0.01 19.79
C PRO A 140 15.01 -0.88 19.58
N ALA A 141 15.19 -1.49 18.40
CA ALA A 141 16.32 -2.37 18.07
C ALA A 141 17.38 -1.74 17.15
N CYS A 142 17.05 -0.59 16.58
CA CYS A 142 17.88 0.19 15.68
C CYS A 142 17.76 1.68 16.05
N GLY A 143 17.64 1.93 17.36
CA GLY A 143 17.72 3.27 17.93
C GLY A 143 18.91 4.01 17.33
N GLY A 144 18.71 5.30 17.08
CA GLY A 144 19.80 6.19 16.69
C GLY A 144 20.97 6.17 17.67
#